data_AF-A0A0V1E156-F1
#
_entry.id   AF-A0A0V1E156-F1
#
_cell.length_a   1.000
_cell.length_b   1.000
_cell.length_c   1.000
_cell.angle_alpha   90.00
_cell.angle_beta   90.00
_cell.angle_gamma   90.00
#
_symmetry.space_group_name_H-M   'P 1'
#
loop_
_entity.id
_entity.type
_entity.pdbx_description
1 polymer ?
#
loop_
_entity_poly.entity_id
_entity_poly.type
_entity_poly.pdbx_seq_one_letter_code
_entity_poly.pdbx_strand_id
1 'polypeptide(L)'
;MASDGVGPMGKVTIFDKPFASVVLNQQVENVCGYCFQRPNGKTCKRLQICGGCHWYRYCNRACQRASWKEHHKLECARLQLVFPNLPVTEVLFLGRICDRLRFIEANGDLKKWQAERRFDELMSHEEEIRQDKEKMKHFELIYEKAQKFLASAIPKREQFFLIFCRSWINSHSIHSNTGVEVGMALDLGISKYDHSCRPNTAMVFNGFRAVLRPLVNGIDTTDPSQCFIAYVDVGRSRYQRRKELQSKWYFWCECERCRDPCDDRLTSIRCVNVDCSEPVCITEDQTNTKNIQCRRCGSKMPENVVIEAQCFMLALPQHFGGMKSAEELHRLKIYLNTAERLLHKENIYFCRLLTAYLQLTEGVDSFANNLELQKSVYSNYRR
;
A
#
# COMPACT_ATOMS: atom_id res chain seq x y z
N MET A 1 22.10 34.06 -14.41
CA MET A 1 21.17 34.41 -13.32
C MET A 1 19.77 34.17 -13.83
N ALA A 2 19.26 32.95 -13.66
CA ALA A 2 17.85 32.65 -13.83
C ALA A 2 17.24 32.69 -12.43
N SER A 3 16.22 33.53 -12.26
CA SER A 3 15.50 33.68 -11.00
C SER A 3 14.76 32.38 -10.67
N ASP A 4 15.27 31.63 -9.70
CA ASP A 4 14.54 30.56 -9.02
C ASP A 4 13.40 31.17 -8.20
N GLY A 5 12.34 31.58 -8.90
CA GLY A 5 11.07 31.89 -8.29
C GLY A 5 10.44 30.59 -7.80
N VAL A 6 10.61 30.29 -6.51
CA VAL A 6 9.79 29.29 -5.83
C VAL A 6 8.36 29.82 -5.85
N GLY A 7 7.59 29.42 -6.86
CA GLY A 7 6.15 29.65 -6.89
C GLY A 7 5.49 29.08 -5.63
N PRO A 8 4.28 29.56 -5.26
CA PRO A 8 3.62 29.12 -4.04
C PRO A 8 3.55 27.59 -3.99
N MET A 9 4.06 26.98 -2.90
CA MET A 9 3.87 25.56 -2.61
C MET A 9 2.38 25.26 -2.80
N GLY A 10 2.06 24.28 -3.66
CA GLY A 10 0.67 23.98 -4.00
C GLY A 10 -0.19 23.71 -2.76
N LYS A 11 -1.50 23.83 -2.92
CA LYS A 11 -2.47 23.72 -1.81
C LYS A 11 -2.43 22.30 -1.22
N VAL A 12 -2.47 22.18 0.10
CA VAL A 12 -2.54 20.91 0.83
C VAL A 12 -3.98 20.64 1.24
N THR A 13 -4.46 19.43 1.01
CA THR A 13 -5.80 18.98 1.45
C THR A 13 -5.67 17.96 2.58
N ILE A 14 -6.52 18.08 3.59
CA ILE A 14 -6.55 17.18 4.76
C ILE A 14 -7.92 16.52 4.84
N PHE A 15 -7.92 15.19 4.86
CA PHE A 15 -9.09 14.37 5.12
C PHE A 15 -8.97 13.80 6.54
N ASP A 16 -9.77 14.31 7.46
CA ASP A 16 -9.70 13.98 8.88
C ASP A 16 -10.94 13.24 9.41
N LYS A 17 -11.79 12.74 8.51
CA LYS A 17 -13.03 12.02 8.84
C LYS A 17 -13.25 10.86 7.87
N PRO A 18 -12.45 9.79 7.96
CA PRO A 18 -12.69 8.60 7.16
C PRO A 18 -14.09 8.04 7.44
N PHE A 19 -14.73 7.50 6.41
CA PHE A 19 -16.01 6.80 6.52
C PHE A 19 -15.90 5.52 7.32
N ALA A 20 -14.75 4.87 7.36
CA ALA A 20 -14.43 3.91 8.39
C ALA A 20 -12.92 3.84 8.52
N SER A 21 -12.42 3.56 9.71
CA SER A 21 -11.00 3.27 9.91
C SER A 21 -10.87 2.25 11.03
N VAL A 22 -9.95 1.30 10.96
CA VAL A 22 -9.67 0.35 12.05
C VAL A 22 -8.17 0.11 12.18
N VAL A 23 -7.69 -0.03 13.42
CA VAL A 23 -6.31 -0.44 13.71
C VAL A 23 -6.17 -1.93 13.39
N LEU A 24 -5.04 -2.33 12.77
CA LEU A 24 -4.78 -3.75 12.51
C LEU A 24 -4.70 -4.53 13.82
N ASN A 25 -5.25 -5.76 13.86
CA ASN A 25 -5.23 -6.58 15.07
C ASN A 25 -3.82 -6.73 15.66
N GLN A 26 -2.78 -6.91 14.83
CA GLN A 26 -1.39 -7.05 15.32
C GLN A 26 -0.79 -5.73 15.84
N GLN A 27 -1.45 -4.59 15.65
CA GLN A 27 -0.97 -3.26 16.02
C GLN A 27 -1.71 -2.65 17.21
N VAL A 28 -2.77 -3.29 17.73
CA VAL A 28 -3.60 -2.77 18.84
C VAL A 28 -2.80 -2.50 20.12
N GLU A 29 -1.71 -3.23 20.33
CA GLU A 29 -0.81 -3.00 21.48
C GLU A 29 0.17 -1.85 21.27
N ASN A 30 0.44 -1.50 20.02
CA ASN A 30 1.49 -0.56 19.62
C ASN A 30 0.94 0.84 19.33
N VAL A 31 -0.31 0.96 18.87
CA VAL A 31 -0.94 2.23 18.50
C VAL A 31 -2.28 2.44 19.18
N CYS A 32 -2.65 3.70 19.38
CA CYS A 32 -3.95 4.05 19.93
C CYS A 32 -5.09 3.70 18.96
N GLY A 33 -6.11 3.02 19.45
CA GLY A 33 -7.36 2.66 18.75
C GLY A 33 -8.23 3.83 18.30
N TYR A 34 -7.82 5.08 18.58
CA TYR A 34 -8.47 6.28 18.06
C TYR A 34 -7.57 7.08 17.12
N CYS A 35 -6.40 7.53 17.58
CA CYS A 35 -5.55 8.42 16.80
C CYS A 35 -4.52 7.69 15.94
N PHE A 36 -4.37 6.36 16.06
CA PHE A 36 -3.43 5.52 15.30
C PHE A 36 -1.95 5.88 15.55
N GLN A 37 -1.67 6.70 16.57
CA GLN A 37 -0.31 7.08 16.95
C GLN A 37 0.25 6.13 18.01
N ARG A 38 1.57 5.92 17.95
CA ARG A 38 2.34 5.23 18.99
C ARG A 38 2.51 6.11 20.23
N PRO A 39 2.68 5.52 21.43
CA PRO A 39 3.18 6.26 22.59
C PRO A 39 4.48 6.99 22.25
N ASN A 40 4.56 8.29 22.57
CA ASN A 40 5.70 9.15 22.23
C ASN A 40 6.62 9.44 23.42
N GLY A 41 6.36 8.82 24.58
CA GLY A 41 7.12 8.99 25.83
C GLY A 41 6.91 10.34 26.53
N LYS A 42 6.61 11.40 25.79
CA LYS A 42 6.39 12.77 26.30
C LYS A 42 4.97 12.96 26.85
N THR A 43 3.95 12.69 26.04
CA THR A 43 2.54 12.87 26.40
C THR A 43 1.82 11.55 26.70
N CYS A 44 2.37 10.43 26.22
CA CYS A 44 1.84 9.10 26.47
C CYS A 44 3.01 8.11 26.64
N LYS A 45 3.19 7.56 27.85
CA LYS A 45 4.19 6.53 28.14
C LYS A 45 3.72 5.12 27.78
N ARG A 46 2.43 4.82 27.98
CA ARG A 46 1.80 3.54 27.66
C ARG A 46 0.33 3.72 27.29
N LEU A 47 -0.20 2.84 26.46
CA LEU A 47 -1.62 2.84 26.10
C LEU A 47 -2.47 2.25 27.25
N GLN A 48 -3.65 2.84 27.46
CA GLN A 48 -4.65 2.44 28.45
C GLN A 48 -5.69 1.52 27.79
N ILE A 49 -5.90 0.33 28.36
CA ILE A 49 -6.85 -0.66 27.82
C ILE A 49 -8.29 -0.22 28.11
N CYS A 50 -9.19 -0.45 27.16
CA CYS A 50 -10.62 -0.29 27.36
C CYS A 50 -11.13 -1.28 28.43
N GLY A 51 -11.71 -0.78 29.51
CA GLY A 51 -12.26 -1.63 30.58
C GLY A 51 -13.52 -2.41 30.21
N GLY A 52 -14.13 -2.17 29.05
CA GLY A 52 -15.30 -2.92 28.57
C GLY A 52 -14.92 -4.14 27.75
N CYS A 53 -14.27 -3.92 26.60
CA CYS A 53 -13.89 -5.00 25.70
C CYS A 53 -12.53 -5.64 26.01
N HIS A 54 -11.73 -5.06 26.91
CA HIS A 54 -10.37 -5.50 27.26
C HIS A 54 -9.36 -5.59 26.10
N TRP A 55 -9.72 -5.06 24.92
CA TRP A 55 -8.90 -5.22 23.72
C TRP A 55 -8.34 -3.89 23.19
N TYR A 56 -9.20 -2.94 22.79
CA TYR A 56 -8.71 -1.65 22.31
C TYR A 56 -7.94 -0.88 23.36
N ARG A 57 -6.89 -0.17 22.93
CA ARG A 57 -6.03 0.63 23.79
C ARG A 57 -5.97 2.09 23.33
N TYR A 58 -5.83 3.01 24.27
CA TYR A 58 -5.91 4.45 24.00
C TYR A 58 -4.76 5.23 24.64
N CYS A 59 -4.34 6.33 24.02
CA CYS A 59 -3.33 7.21 24.61
C CYS A 59 -3.76 7.78 25.97
N ASN A 60 -5.05 8.13 26.09
CA ASN A 60 -5.65 8.78 27.25
C ASN A 60 -7.19 8.73 27.16
N ARG A 61 -7.86 9.23 28.22
CA ARG A 61 -9.32 9.36 28.30
C ARG A 61 -9.95 10.18 27.16
N ALA A 62 -9.24 11.16 26.59
CA ALA A 62 -9.78 11.97 25.49
C ALA A 62 -9.91 11.12 24.21
N CYS A 63 -8.87 10.36 23.86
CA CYS A 63 -8.92 9.40 22.74
C CYS A 63 -9.99 8.32 22.96
N GLN A 64 -10.11 7.79 24.18
CA GLN A 64 -11.14 6.79 24.49
C GLN A 64 -12.56 7.36 24.30
N ARG A 65 -12.84 8.56 24.81
CA ARG A 65 -14.14 9.24 24.65
C ARG A 65 -14.46 9.54 23.19
N ALA A 66 -13.46 9.98 22.43
CA ALA A 66 -13.63 10.26 21.01
C ALA A 66 -13.91 8.97 20.22
N SER A 67 -13.15 7.91 20.44
CA SER A 67 -13.41 6.59 19.85
C SER A 67 -14.80 6.05 20.22
N TRP A 68 -15.22 6.21 21.49
CA TRP A 68 -16.55 5.83 21.95
C TRP A 68 -17.66 6.50 21.17
N LYS A 69 -17.55 7.83 20.96
CA LYS A 69 -18.51 8.63 20.20
C LYS A 69 -18.53 8.26 18.71
N GLU A 70 -17.38 7.96 18.13
CA GLU A 70 -17.24 7.77 16.68
C GLU A 70 -17.55 6.36 16.18
N HIS A 71 -17.22 5.32 16.94
CA HIS A 71 -17.41 3.93 16.49
C HIS A 71 -17.44 2.90 17.63
N HIS A 72 -16.63 3.09 18.68
CA HIS A 72 -16.35 2.00 19.63
C HIS A 72 -17.56 1.60 20.46
N LYS A 73 -18.49 2.51 20.75
CA LYS A 73 -19.71 2.19 21.52
C LYS A 73 -20.49 1.01 20.93
N LEU A 74 -20.60 0.93 19.60
CA LEU A 74 -21.40 -0.10 18.91
C LEU A 74 -20.71 -1.45 18.89
N GLU A 75 -19.38 -1.47 18.82
CA GLU A 75 -18.57 -2.71 18.76
C GLU A 75 -18.10 -3.20 20.13
N CYS A 76 -18.00 -2.35 21.16
CA CYS A 76 -17.41 -2.71 22.44
C CYS A 76 -18.13 -3.91 23.09
N ALA A 77 -19.46 -3.92 23.09
CA ALA A 77 -20.24 -5.03 23.64
C ALA A 77 -20.04 -6.33 22.83
N ARG A 78 -20.03 -6.24 21.49
CA ARG A 78 -19.77 -7.40 20.62
C ARG A 78 -18.36 -7.97 20.83
N LEU A 79 -17.37 -7.09 20.96
CA LEU A 79 -15.98 -7.46 21.24
C LEU A 79 -15.82 -8.13 22.60
N GLN A 80 -16.52 -7.64 23.62
CA GLN A 80 -16.52 -8.23 24.95
C GLN A 80 -17.04 -9.68 24.94
N LEU A 81 -18.10 -9.96 24.16
CA LEU A 81 -18.70 -11.29 24.07
C LEU A 81 -17.80 -12.33 23.41
N VAL A 82 -16.95 -11.90 22.49
CA VAL A 82 -16.08 -12.81 21.70
C VAL A 82 -14.66 -12.86 22.22
N PHE A 83 -14.28 -12.03 23.20
CA PHE A 83 -12.93 -12.02 23.76
C PHE A 83 -12.61 -13.37 24.46
N PRO A 84 -11.42 -13.97 24.25
CA PRO A 84 -10.27 -13.47 23.48
C PRO A 84 -10.28 -13.86 21.99
N ASN A 85 -11.28 -14.59 21.51
CA ASN A 85 -11.45 -15.05 20.13
C ASN A 85 -11.97 -13.93 19.20
N LEU A 86 -11.14 -12.90 19.05
CA LEU A 86 -11.51 -11.67 18.34
C LEU A 86 -11.67 -11.89 16.83
N PRO A 87 -12.60 -11.17 16.18
CA PRO A 87 -12.75 -11.20 14.73
C PRO A 87 -11.48 -10.67 14.03
N VAL A 88 -11.27 -11.10 12.78
CA VAL A 88 -10.21 -10.56 11.94
C VAL A 88 -10.44 -9.08 11.64
N THR A 89 -9.37 -8.32 11.41
CA THR A 89 -9.41 -6.87 11.16
C THR A 89 -10.48 -6.47 10.13
N GLU A 90 -10.59 -7.22 9.03
CA GLU A 90 -11.53 -6.95 7.95
C GLU A 90 -13.00 -7.04 8.38
N VAL A 91 -13.35 -7.99 9.26
CA VAL A 91 -14.71 -8.12 9.81
C VAL A 91 -15.06 -6.92 10.68
N LEU A 92 -14.10 -6.40 11.45
CA LEU A 92 -14.30 -5.18 12.24
C LEU A 92 -14.49 -3.96 11.35
N PHE A 93 -13.67 -3.86 10.30
CA PHE A 93 -13.75 -2.79 9.33
C PHE A 93 -15.11 -2.75 8.62
N LEU A 94 -15.54 -3.88 8.05
CA LEU A 94 -16.85 -4.01 7.40
C LEU A 94 -17.99 -3.83 8.39
N GLY A 95 -17.83 -4.29 9.64
CA GLY A 95 -18.79 -4.06 10.72
C GLY A 95 -19.04 -2.57 10.98
N ARG A 96 -17.97 -1.76 11.06
CA ARG A 96 -18.08 -0.29 11.21
C ARG A 96 -18.79 0.34 10.02
N ILE A 97 -18.53 -0.12 8.80
CA ILE A 97 -19.20 0.35 7.58
C ILE A 97 -20.70 0.01 7.63
N CYS A 98 -21.05 -1.23 7.97
CA CYS A 98 -22.44 -1.67 8.12
C CYS A 98 -23.19 -0.84 9.18
N ASP A 99 -22.57 -0.58 10.33
CA ASP A 99 -23.19 0.21 11.40
C ASP A 99 -23.45 1.66 10.98
N ARG A 100 -22.52 2.26 10.22
CA ARG A 100 -22.70 3.61 9.68
C ARG A 100 -23.79 3.67 8.62
N LEU A 101 -23.81 2.73 7.68
CA LEU A 101 -24.85 2.66 6.66
C LEU A 101 -26.24 2.46 7.28
N ARG A 102 -26.35 1.58 8.29
CA ARG A 102 -27.60 1.38 9.04
C ARG A 102 -28.05 2.66 9.77
N PHE A 103 -27.10 3.39 10.37
CA PHE A 103 -27.40 4.68 10.99
C PHE A 103 -27.92 5.70 9.97
N ILE A 104 -27.28 5.79 8.81
CA ILE A 104 -27.68 6.71 7.73
C ILE A 104 -29.06 6.33 7.18
N GLU A 105 -29.33 5.05 6.96
CA GLU A 105 -30.63 4.57 6.49
C GLU A 105 -31.76 4.95 7.47
N ALA A 106 -31.52 4.82 8.77
CA ALA A 106 -32.52 5.11 9.80
C ALA A 106 -32.67 6.60 10.14
N ASN A 107 -31.63 7.43 9.97
CA ASN A 107 -31.61 8.80 10.49
C ASN A 107 -31.25 9.87 9.44
N GLY A 108 -30.90 9.47 8.21
CA GLY A 108 -30.19 10.31 7.26
C GLY A 108 -28.72 10.53 7.65
N ASP A 109 -27.96 11.23 6.80
CA ASP A 109 -26.53 11.50 7.02
C ASP A 109 -26.29 12.67 8.00
N LEU A 110 -26.87 12.60 9.21
CA LEU A 110 -26.75 13.62 10.25
C LEU A 110 -25.30 13.88 10.67
N LYS A 111 -24.42 12.89 10.49
CA LYS A 111 -22.99 12.98 10.81
C LYS A 111 -22.14 13.51 9.65
N LYS A 112 -22.75 13.73 8.47
CA LYS A 112 -22.08 14.19 7.25
C LYS A 112 -20.93 13.26 6.85
N TRP A 113 -21.10 11.96 7.05
CA TRP A 113 -20.10 10.95 6.66
C TRP A 113 -19.98 10.82 5.14
N GLN A 114 -21.03 11.18 4.39
CA GLN A 114 -21.09 11.17 2.93
C GLN A 114 -21.05 12.58 2.33
N ALA A 115 -20.48 13.57 3.05
CA ALA A 115 -20.39 14.94 2.57
C ALA A 115 -19.54 15.09 1.30
N GLU A 116 -18.50 14.27 1.16
CA GLU A 116 -17.60 14.30 0.01
C GLU A 116 -18.21 13.62 -1.22
N ARG A 117 -18.71 12.40 -1.04
CA ARG A 117 -19.42 11.58 -2.02
C ARG A 117 -20.25 10.55 -1.27
N ARG A 118 -21.19 9.91 -1.95
CA ARG A 118 -21.97 8.83 -1.37
C ARG A 118 -21.22 7.51 -1.43
N PHE A 119 -21.51 6.62 -0.47
CA PHE A 119 -20.97 5.28 -0.43
C PHE A 119 -21.41 4.45 -1.63
N ASP A 120 -22.65 4.62 -2.11
CA ASP A 120 -23.18 3.89 -3.26
C ASP A 120 -22.57 4.33 -4.60
N GLU A 121 -21.93 5.50 -4.66
CA GLU A 121 -21.18 5.97 -5.82
C GLU A 121 -19.78 5.32 -5.92
N LEU A 122 -19.30 4.62 -4.89
CA LEU A 122 -17.99 3.96 -4.93
C LEU A 122 -17.97 2.85 -5.99
N MET A 123 -16.84 2.75 -6.70
CA MET A 123 -16.57 1.66 -7.64
C MET A 123 -16.61 0.32 -6.91
N SER A 124 -17.43 -0.63 -7.38
CA SER A 124 -17.56 -1.94 -6.75
C SER A 124 -16.72 -3.01 -7.43
N HIS A 125 -16.54 -2.95 -8.75
CA HIS A 125 -16.09 -4.10 -9.56
C HIS A 125 -16.83 -5.40 -9.18
N GLU A 126 -18.15 -5.28 -8.93
CA GLU A 126 -18.97 -6.38 -8.45
C GLU A 126 -18.95 -7.56 -9.42
N GLU A 127 -19.08 -7.30 -10.72
CA GLU A 127 -19.11 -8.32 -11.76
C GLU A 127 -17.80 -9.11 -11.80
N GLU A 128 -16.66 -8.42 -11.76
CA GLU A 128 -15.34 -9.03 -11.80
C GLU A 128 -15.02 -9.78 -10.51
N ILE A 129 -15.43 -9.27 -9.34
CA ILE A 129 -15.28 -9.97 -8.06
C ILE A 129 -16.15 -11.22 -8.04
N ARG A 130 -17.39 -11.16 -8.55
CA ARG A 130 -18.32 -12.29 -8.58
C ARG A 130 -17.82 -13.44 -9.46
N GLN A 131 -17.03 -13.14 -10.49
CA GLN A 131 -16.41 -14.13 -11.38
C GLN A 131 -15.07 -14.69 -10.83
N ASP A 132 -14.44 -14.00 -9.88
CA ASP A 132 -13.19 -14.43 -9.26
C ASP A 132 -13.45 -15.44 -8.12
N LYS A 133 -13.13 -16.71 -8.38
CA LYS A 133 -13.37 -17.82 -7.44
C LYS A 133 -12.67 -17.64 -6.10
N GLU A 134 -11.44 -17.13 -6.08
CA GLU A 134 -10.67 -16.96 -4.84
C GLU A 134 -11.21 -15.79 -4.02
N LYS A 135 -11.58 -14.69 -4.68
CA LYS A 135 -12.23 -13.56 -3.99
C LYS A 135 -13.61 -13.91 -3.45
N MET A 136 -14.41 -14.68 -4.20
CA MET A 136 -15.69 -15.16 -3.71
C MET A 136 -15.54 -16.12 -2.52
N LYS A 137 -14.55 -17.02 -2.55
CA LYS A 137 -14.23 -17.87 -1.40
C LYS A 137 -13.83 -17.06 -0.17
N HIS A 138 -13.03 -16.01 -0.35
CA HIS A 138 -12.69 -15.07 0.73
C HIS A 138 -13.93 -14.34 1.26
N PHE A 139 -14.81 -13.87 0.36
CA PHE A 139 -16.07 -13.23 0.74
C PHE A 139 -16.94 -14.15 1.61
N GLU A 140 -17.14 -15.42 1.24
CA GLU A 140 -17.95 -16.35 2.06
C GLU A 140 -17.37 -16.50 3.47
N LEU A 141 -16.05 -16.64 3.59
CA LEU A 141 -15.37 -16.74 4.88
C LEU A 141 -15.56 -15.48 5.73
N ILE A 142 -15.46 -14.30 5.12
CA ILE A 142 -15.67 -13.03 5.79
C ILE A 142 -17.13 -12.85 6.20
N TYR A 143 -18.08 -13.22 5.33
CA TYR A 143 -19.51 -13.12 5.60
C TYR A 143 -19.91 -14.04 6.77
N GLU A 144 -19.44 -15.30 6.80
CA GLU A 144 -19.71 -16.22 7.90
C GLU A 144 -19.21 -15.66 9.26
N LYS A 145 -18.00 -15.10 9.27
CA LYS A 145 -17.43 -14.47 10.48
C LYS A 145 -18.19 -13.20 10.86
N ALA A 146 -18.62 -12.40 9.87
CA ALA A 146 -19.40 -11.19 10.09
C ALA A 146 -20.80 -11.51 10.63
N GLN A 147 -21.45 -12.59 10.17
CA GLN A 147 -22.73 -13.05 10.72
C GLN A 147 -22.63 -13.35 12.22
N LYS A 148 -21.56 -14.06 12.64
CA LYS A 148 -21.31 -14.35 14.05
C LYS A 148 -21.05 -13.08 14.86
N PHE A 149 -20.26 -12.15 14.33
CA PHE A 149 -19.86 -10.94 15.05
C PHE A 149 -20.96 -9.86 15.11
N LEU A 150 -21.66 -9.62 14.00
CA LEU A 150 -22.71 -8.60 13.90
C LEU A 150 -24.07 -9.11 14.37
N ALA A 151 -24.28 -10.43 14.41
CA ALA A 151 -25.54 -11.07 14.81
C ALA A 151 -26.74 -10.47 14.06
N SER A 152 -27.79 -10.04 14.76
CA SER A 152 -28.98 -9.41 14.16
C SER A 152 -28.70 -8.11 13.41
N ALA A 153 -27.51 -7.53 13.55
CA ALA A 153 -27.11 -6.31 12.89
C ALA A 153 -26.51 -6.56 11.48
N ILE A 154 -26.27 -7.82 11.07
CA ILE A 154 -25.76 -8.15 9.74
C ILE A 154 -26.78 -7.75 8.65
N PRO A 155 -26.36 -7.05 7.57
CA PRO A 155 -27.21 -6.82 6.40
C PRO A 155 -27.56 -8.12 5.66
N LYS A 156 -28.51 -8.04 4.71
CA LYS A 156 -28.75 -9.15 3.76
C LYS A 156 -27.47 -9.46 2.99
N ARG A 157 -27.28 -10.74 2.61
CA ARG A 157 -26.05 -11.21 1.94
C ARG A 157 -25.64 -10.37 0.74
N GLU A 158 -26.55 -10.08 -0.19
CA GLU A 158 -26.21 -9.27 -1.39
C GLU A 158 -25.84 -7.83 -1.02
N GLN A 159 -26.50 -7.23 -0.03
CA GLN A 159 -26.12 -5.89 0.45
C GLN A 159 -24.73 -5.91 1.11
N PHE A 160 -24.44 -6.95 1.89
CA PHE A 160 -23.12 -7.14 2.49
C PHE A 160 -22.04 -7.40 1.43
N PHE A 161 -22.36 -8.13 0.36
CA PHE A 161 -21.47 -8.34 -0.79
C PHE A 161 -21.12 -7.03 -1.49
N LEU A 162 -22.10 -6.14 -1.73
CA LEU A 162 -21.84 -4.80 -2.26
C LEU A 162 -20.96 -3.96 -1.35
N ILE A 163 -21.19 -4.02 -0.03
CA ILE A 163 -20.34 -3.35 0.97
C ILE A 163 -18.92 -3.88 0.91
N PHE A 164 -18.75 -5.20 0.85
CA PHE A 164 -17.47 -5.87 0.71
C PHE A 164 -16.74 -5.40 -0.55
N CYS A 165 -17.39 -5.45 -1.71
CA CYS A 165 -16.81 -5.05 -3.00
C CYS A 165 -16.32 -3.59 -2.98
N ARG A 166 -17.19 -2.65 -2.58
CA ARG A 166 -16.82 -1.23 -2.50
C ARG A 166 -15.70 -0.98 -1.50
N SER A 167 -15.71 -1.67 -0.36
CA SER A 167 -14.65 -1.54 0.65
C SER A 167 -13.33 -2.11 0.14
N TRP A 168 -13.36 -3.22 -0.60
CA TRP A 168 -12.18 -3.88 -1.17
C TRP A 168 -11.46 -2.98 -2.18
N ILE A 169 -12.22 -2.32 -3.05
CA ILE A 169 -11.68 -1.47 -4.12
C ILE A 169 -11.19 -0.11 -3.59
N ASN A 170 -11.92 0.50 -2.65
CA ASN A 170 -11.74 1.91 -2.30
C ASN A 170 -11.05 2.15 -0.95
N SER A 171 -10.73 1.10 -0.20
CA SER A 171 -9.98 1.23 1.06
C SER A 171 -8.48 1.37 0.83
N HIS A 172 -7.82 2.07 1.76
CA HIS A 172 -6.38 2.27 1.77
C HIS A 172 -5.78 1.91 3.13
N SER A 173 -4.51 1.53 3.11
CA SER A 173 -3.70 1.26 4.30
C SER A 173 -3.22 2.56 4.94
N ILE A 174 -3.40 2.69 6.26
CA ILE A 174 -2.87 3.78 7.06
C ILE A 174 -1.46 3.38 7.54
N HIS A 175 -0.50 4.26 7.31
CA HIS A 175 0.89 4.04 7.70
C HIS A 175 1.32 5.02 8.80
N SER A 176 2.22 4.56 9.68
CA SER A 176 2.92 5.44 10.61
C SER A 176 3.88 6.37 9.86
N ASN A 177 4.42 7.36 10.57
CA ASN A 177 5.52 8.20 10.07
C ASN A 177 6.82 7.44 9.76
N THR A 178 6.94 6.18 10.19
CA THR A 178 8.06 5.28 9.87
C THR A 178 7.73 4.30 8.74
N GLY A 179 6.60 4.48 8.03
CA GLY A 179 6.17 3.61 6.93
C GLY A 179 5.61 2.25 7.36
N VAL A 180 5.36 2.03 8.65
CA VAL A 180 4.75 0.78 9.14
C VAL A 180 3.25 0.86 8.98
N GLU A 181 2.63 -0.15 8.36
CA GLU A 181 1.17 -0.23 8.29
C GLU A 181 0.58 -0.43 9.69
N VAL A 182 -0.34 0.45 10.10
CA VAL A 182 -0.95 0.47 11.44
C VAL A 182 -2.47 0.26 11.41
N GLY A 183 -3.09 0.43 10.25
CA GLY A 183 -4.53 0.28 10.11
C GLY A 183 -4.99 0.36 8.67
N MET A 184 -6.30 0.35 8.49
CA MET A 184 -6.95 0.53 7.20
C MET A 184 -8.10 1.53 7.33
N ALA A 185 -8.39 2.25 6.25
CA ALA A 185 -9.49 3.18 6.18
C ALA A 185 -10.21 3.18 4.83
N LEU A 186 -11.50 3.49 4.86
CA LEU A 186 -12.30 3.90 3.73
C LEU A 186 -12.56 5.39 3.91
N ASP A 187 -11.97 6.21 3.06
CA ASP A 187 -12.22 7.65 3.02
C ASP A 187 -12.88 8.00 1.69
N LEU A 188 -14.09 8.52 1.78
CA LEU A 188 -14.91 8.81 0.61
C LEU A 188 -14.32 9.97 -0.22
N GLY A 189 -13.63 10.93 0.41
CA GLY A 189 -12.95 12.00 -0.30
C GLY A 189 -11.71 11.51 -1.05
N ILE A 190 -10.86 10.73 -0.37
CA ILE A 190 -9.64 10.15 -0.97
C ILE A 190 -9.95 9.18 -2.12
N SER A 191 -11.05 8.42 -2.04
CA SER A 191 -11.45 7.47 -3.10
C SER A 191 -11.76 8.11 -4.46
N LYS A 192 -11.75 9.44 -4.57
CA LYS A 192 -11.93 10.19 -5.82
C LYS A 192 -10.64 10.34 -6.65
N TYR A 193 -9.49 10.11 -6.05
CA TYR A 193 -8.19 10.41 -6.66
C TYR A 193 -7.65 9.21 -7.40
N ASP A 194 -7.41 9.36 -8.70
CA ASP A 194 -6.98 8.28 -9.58
C ASP A 194 -5.48 7.97 -9.44
N HIS A 195 -5.11 6.82 -10.01
CA HIS A 195 -3.74 6.33 -9.99
C HIS A 195 -2.86 6.93 -11.10
N SER A 196 -1.60 7.21 -10.76
CA SER A 196 -0.49 7.24 -11.73
C SER A 196 0.76 6.58 -11.15
N CYS A 197 1.51 5.83 -11.97
CA CYS A 197 2.85 5.33 -11.59
C CYS A 197 3.90 6.45 -11.54
N ARG A 198 3.54 7.66 -12.03
CA ARG A 198 4.26 8.92 -11.86
C ARG A 198 3.31 9.92 -11.20
N PRO A 199 3.04 9.76 -9.88
CA PRO A 199 2.06 10.59 -9.20
C PRO A 199 2.56 12.04 -9.11
N ASN A 200 1.65 12.99 -9.17
CA ASN A 200 1.93 14.41 -8.91
C ASN A 200 1.50 14.83 -7.50
N THR A 201 0.86 13.92 -6.77
CA THR A 201 0.34 14.14 -5.41
C THR A 201 0.71 12.96 -4.53
N ALA A 202 1.26 13.22 -3.35
CA ALA A 202 1.55 12.22 -2.34
C ALA A 202 0.44 12.18 -1.29
N MET A 203 0.01 10.98 -0.92
CA MET A 203 -0.85 10.73 0.23
C MET A 203 0.01 10.32 1.43
N VAL A 204 0.05 11.15 2.47
CA VAL A 204 0.76 10.88 3.72
C VAL A 204 -0.20 10.90 4.90
N PHE A 205 0.16 10.22 6.00
CA PHE A 205 -0.72 10.09 7.16
C PHE A 205 -0.19 10.82 8.38
N ASN A 206 -1.10 11.45 9.12
CA ASN A 206 -0.86 11.90 10.49
C ASN A 206 -1.90 11.25 11.41
N GLY A 207 -1.53 10.11 12.01
CA GLY A 207 -2.50 9.24 12.62
C GLY A 207 -3.42 8.65 11.55
N PHE A 208 -4.74 8.75 11.75
CA PHE A 208 -5.72 8.33 10.72
C PHE A 208 -6.02 9.41 9.67
N ARG A 209 -5.49 10.63 9.82
CA ARG A 209 -5.76 11.73 8.89
C ARG A 209 -4.92 11.55 7.63
N ALA A 210 -5.57 11.48 6.47
CA ALA A 210 -4.89 11.50 5.19
C ALA A 210 -4.60 12.96 4.79
N VAL A 211 -3.38 13.21 4.32
CA VAL A 211 -2.91 14.53 3.89
C VAL A 211 -2.40 14.38 2.47
N LEU A 212 -3.05 15.06 1.53
CA LEU A 212 -2.60 15.14 0.15
C LEU A 212 -1.66 16.32 -0.01
N ARG A 213 -0.44 16.03 -0.48
CA ARG A 213 0.62 17.01 -0.70
C ARG A 213 1.03 17.01 -2.17
N PRO A 214 1.08 18.18 -2.82
CA PRO A 214 1.58 18.24 -4.19
C PRO A 214 3.08 17.91 -4.21
N LEU A 215 3.48 17.12 -5.21
CA LEU A 215 4.88 16.76 -5.47
C LEU A 215 5.54 17.71 -6.49
N VAL A 216 4.73 18.49 -7.21
CA VAL A 216 5.16 19.48 -8.19
C VAL A 216 4.37 20.78 -8.01
N ASN A 217 4.91 21.89 -8.52
CA ASN A 217 4.25 23.20 -8.42
C ASN A 217 2.98 23.26 -9.27
N GLY A 218 2.03 24.10 -8.87
CA GLY A 218 0.81 24.38 -9.65
C GLY A 218 -0.31 23.35 -9.51
N ILE A 219 -0.18 22.38 -8.60
CA ILE A 219 -1.24 21.39 -8.32
C ILE A 219 -2.17 21.90 -7.22
N ASP A 220 -3.47 21.97 -7.52
CA ASP A 220 -4.53 22.14 -6.52
C ASP A 220 -5.02 20.77 -6.03
N THR A 221 -4.59 20.37 -4.83
CA THR A 221 -5.00 19.09 -4.24
C THR A 221 -6.47 19.03 -3.79
N THR A 222 -7.29 20.04 -4.08
CA THR A 222 -8.75 19.96 -3.93
C THR A 222 -9.48 19.54 -5.19
N ASP A 223 -8.80 19.48 -6.34
CA ASP A 223 -9.35 19.00 -7.61
C ASP A 223 -8.81 17.58 -7.94
N PRO A 224 -9.63 16.52 -7.76
CA PRO A 224 -9.21 15.15 -8.07
C PRO A 224 -8.87 14.94 -9.55
N SER A 225 -9.41 15.73 -10.48
CA SER A 225 -9.16 15.56 -11.92
C SER A 225 -7.72 15.93 -12.34
N GLN A 226 -7.04 16.72 -11.51
CA GLN A 226 -5.66 17.15 -11.74
C GLN A 226 -4.67 16.37 -10.86
N CYS A 227 -5.16 15.54 -9.93
CA CYS A 227 -4.34 14.94 -8.88
C CYS A 227 -4.31 13.42 -8.99
N PHE A 228 -3.11 12.89 -9.18
CA PHE A 228 -2.88 11.45 -9.25
C PHE A 228 -2.01 10.98 -8.09
N ILE A 229 -2.48 9.95 -7.39
CA ILE A 229 -1.76 9.30 -6.29
C ILE A 229 -1.22 7.92 -6.72
N ALA A 230 -0.27 7.38 -5.98
CA ALA A 230 0.20 6.01 -6.19
C ALA A 230 -0.66 5.03 -5.38
N TYR A 231 -1.28 4.06 -6.05
CA TYR A 231 -2.02 2.96 -5.40
C TYR A 231 -1.10 1.80 -5.03
N VAL A 232 0.00 1.68 -5.75
CA VAL A 232 0.98 0.60 -5.65
C VAL A 232 2.37 1.19 -5.41
N ASP A 233 3.30 0.35 -4.97
CA ASP A 233 4.70 0.72 -4.82
C ASP A 233 5.33 1.06 -6.19
N VAL A 234 5.62 2.35 -6.40
CA VAL A 234 6.23 2.88 -7.62
C VAL A 234 7.70 2.46 -7.76
N GLY A 235 8.31 1.88 -6.71
CA GLY A 235 9.62 1.24 -6.70
C GLY A 235 9.62 -0.20 -7.24
N ARG A 236 8.60 -0.60 -7.99
CA ARG A 236 8.51 -1.89 -8.68
C ARG A 236 8.59 -1.71 -10.20
N SER A 237 8.84 -2.77 -10.95
CA SER A 237 8.84 -2.76 -12.43
C SER A 237 7.45 -2.49 -13.02
N ARG A 238 7.39 -2.11 -14.30
CA ARG A 238 6.13 -1.95 -15.04
C ARG A 238 5.23 -3.16 -14.93
N TYR A 239 5.78 -4.35 -15.15
CA TYR A 239 5.03 -5.61 -15.11
C TYR A 239 4.39 -5.81 -13.74
N GLN A 240 5.15 -5.66 -12.65
CA GLN A 240 4.62 -5.86 -11.30
C GLN A 240 3.58 -4.80 -10.93
N ARG A 241 3.81 -3.52 -11.27
CA ARG A 241 2.83 -2.45 -11.02
C ARG A 241 1.52 -2.74 -11.74
N ARG A 242 1.56 -3.09 -13.03
CA ARG A 242 0.35 -3.41 -13.81
C ARG A 242 -0.33 -4.69 -13.33
N LYS A 243 0.43 -5.72 -12.97
CA LYS A 243 -0.09 -6.96 -12.38
C LYS A 243 -0.87 -6.69 -11.09
N GLU A 244 -0.29 -5.88 -10.20
CA GLU A 244 -0.92 -5.50 -8.94
C GLU A 244 -2.19 -4.66 -9.17
N LEU A 245 -2.10 -3.64 -10.03
CA LEU A 245 -3.24 -2.81 -10.42
C LEU A 245 -4.39 -3.63 -11.03
N GLN A 246 -4.09 -4.51 -11.98
CA GLN A 246 -5.08 -5.38 -12.61
C GLN A 246 -5.70 -6.35 -11.61
N SER A 247 -4.90 -6.90 -10.68
CA SER A 247 -5.37 -7.89 -9.70
C SER A 247 -6.34 -7.30 -8.67
N LYS A 248 -6.15 -6.04 -8.25
CA LYS A 248 -6.95 -5.42 -7.18
C LYS A 248 -7.97 -4.42 -7.70
N TRP A 249 -7.61 -3.59 -8.67
CA TRP A 249 -8.44 -2.50 -9.22
C TRP A 249 -8.89 -2.74 -10.66
N TYR A 250 -8.60 -3.90 -11.25
CA TYR A 250 -9.15 -4.34 -12.53
C TYR A 250 -8.90 -3.44 -13.74
N PHE A 251 -7.88 -2.57 -13.68
CA PHE A 251 -7.52 -1.71 -14.81
C PHE A 251 -6.06 -1.86 -15.23
N TRP A 252 -5.81 -1.55 -16.50
CA TRP A 252 -4.49 -1.51 -17.09
C TRP A 252 -3.95 -0.08 -17.11
N CYS A 253 -2.85 0.18 -16.39
CA CYS A 253 -2.30 1.53 -16.29
C CYS A 253 -1.59 1.96 -17.58
N GLU A 254 -2.02 3.10 -18.11
CA GLU A 254 -1.47 3.75 -19.30
C GLU A 254 -0.90 5.15 -19.03
N CYS A 255 -0.53 5.45 -17.78
CA CYS A 255 0.13 6.72 -17.45
C CYS A 255 1.46 6.89 -18.23
N GLU A 256 1.97 8.12 -18.27
CA GLU A 256 3.21 8.51 -18.97
C GLU A 256 4.36 7.50 -18.75
N ARG A 257 4.65 7.16 -17.49
CA ARG A 257 5.71 6.20 -17.13
C ARG A 257 5.43 4.77 -17.62
N CYS A 258 4.18 4.33 -17.58
CA CYS A 258 3.80 3.02 -18.10
C CYS A 258 3.84 2.94 -19.64
N ARG A 259 3.84 4.09 -20.34
CA ARG A 259 4.02 4.18 -21.80
C ARG A 259 5.48 4.38 -22.22
N ASP A 260 6.34 4.92 -21.35
CA ASP A 260 7.74 5.21 -21.66
C ASP A 260 8.64 3.95 -21.75
N PRO A 261 9.15 3.54 -22.93
CA PRO A 261 10.01 2.36 -23.07
C PRO A 261 11.27 2.36 -22.17
N CYS A 262 11.71 3.53 -21.68
CA CYS A 262 12.83 3.60 -20.75
C CYS A 262 12.55 2.95 -19.38
N ASP A 263 11.29 2.72 -18.99
CA ASP A 263 10.96 2.01 -17.74
C ASP A 263 11.44 0.55 -17.74
N ASP A 264 11.63 -0.07 -18.93
CA ASP A 264 12.15 -1.43 -19.08
C ASP A 264 13.63 -1.55 -18.65
N ARG A 265 14.31 -0.43 -18.39
CA ARG A 265 15.65 -0.44 -17.74
C ARG A 265 15.60 -1.02 -16.33
N LEU A 266 14.46 -0.92 -15.64
CA LEU A 266 14.26 -1.44 -14.28
C LEU A 266 14.36 -2.96 -14.22
N THR A 267 14.26 -3.65 -15.35
CA THR A 267 14.32 -5.11 -15.45
C THR A 267 15.55 -5.57 -16.25
N SER A 268 16.51 -4.66 -16.47
CA SER A 268 17.71 -4.94 -17.27
C SER A 268 18.64 -5.99 -16.65
N ILE A 269 19.32 -6.74 -17.51
CA ILE A 269 20.34 -7.74 -17.18
C ILE A 269 21.72 -7.29 -17.65
N ARG A 270 22.77 -7.93 -17.11
CA ARG A 270 24.14 -7.68 -17.54
C ARG A 270 24.33 -8.12 -19.00
N CYS A 271 25.20 -7.42 -19.72
CA CYS A 271 25.67 -7.90 -21.00
C CYS A 271 26.53 -9.16 -20.82
N VAL A 272 26.45 -10.11 -21.76
CA VAL A 272 27.36 -11.27 -21.79
C VAL A 272 28.80 -10.90 -22.15
N ASN A 273 29.01 -9.76 -22.80
CA ASN A 273 30.34 -9.19 -22.94
C ASN A 273 30.72 -8.50 -21.63
N VAL A 274 31.68 -9.09 -20.92
CA VAL A 274 32.15 -8.63 -19.61
C VAL A 274 32.73 -7.22 -19.62
N ASP A 275 33.25 -6.76 -20.76
CA ASP A 275 33.79 -5.41 -20.93
C ASP A 275 32.69 -4.39 -21.26
N CYS A 276 31.45 -4.83 -21.47
CA CYS A 276 30.32 -3.98 -21.79
C CYS A 276 29.44 -3.70 -20.56
N SER A 277 29.44 -2.46 -20.11
CA SER A 277 28.61 -1.99 -18.99
C SER A 277 27.18 -1.58 -19.38
N GLU A 278 26.74 -1.83 -20.63
CA GLU A 278 25.43 -1.38 -21.09
C GLU A 278 24.32 -2.30 -20.55
N PRO A 279 23.25 -1.77 -19.94
CA PRO A 279 22.10 -2.57 -19.54
C PRO A 279 21.40 -3.17 -20.76
N VAL A 280 21.15 -4.47 -20.71
CA VAL A 280 20.30 -5.14 -21.68
C VAL A 280 18.88 -5.20 -21.13
N CYS A 281 17.96 -4.42 -21.71
CA CYS A 281 16.58 -4.35 -21.24
C CYS A 281 15.80 -5.61 -21.65
N ILE A 282 15.11 -6.22 -20.69
CA ILE A 282 14.21 -7.36 -20.87
C ILE A 282 12.92 -7.11 -20.07
N THR A 283 11.88 -7.89 -20.29
CA THR A 283 10.67 -7.94 -19.45
C THR A 283 10.68 -9.19 -18.59
N GLU A 284 9.91 -9.22 -17.49
CA GLU A 284 9.71 -10.45 -16.71
C GLU A 284 8.75 -11.43 -17.38
N ASP A 285 7.93 -10.96 -18.32
CA ASP A 285 7.07 -11.84 -19.09
C ASP A 285 7.93 -12.76 -19.98
N GLN A 286 7.69 -14.07 -19.91
CA GLN A 286 8.43 -15.06 -20.68
C GLN A 286 8.02 -15.08 -22.17
N THR A 287 7.42 -13.99 -22.66
CA THR A 287 6.88 -13.90 -24.02
C THR A 287 7.95 -13.54 -25.05
N ASN A 288 9.02 -12.86 -24.62
CA ASN A 288 10.10 -12.41 -25.49
C ASN A 288 11.49 -12.82 -24.93
N THR A 289 11.94 -14.01 -25.31
CA THR A 289 13.21 -14.60 -24.83
C THR A 289 14.31 -14.62 -25.90
N LYS A 290 13.97 -14.31 -27.16
CA LYS A 290 14.85 -14.47 -28.34
C LYS A 290 15.21 -13.14 -28.96
N ASN A 291 16.30 -13.13 -29.74
CA ASN A 291 16.76 -11.96 -30.50
C ASN A 291 17.08 -10.72 -29.66
N ILE A 292 17.40 -10.91 -28.37
CA ILE A 292 17.85 -9.84 -27.49
C ILE A 292 19.34 -9.61 -27.74
N GLN A 293 19.72 -8.37 -28.01
CA GLN A 293 21.11 -7.97 -28.24
C GLN A 293 21.46 -6.70 -27.46
N CYS A 294 22.70 -6.61 -27.03
CA CYS A 294 23.21 -5.40 -26.41
C CYS A 294 23.25 -4.24 -27.42
N ARG A 295 22.65 -3.09 -27.07
CA ARG A 295 22.60 -1.91 -27.94
C ARG A 295 23.96 -1.24 -28.14
N ARG A 296 24.91 -1.46 -27.22
CA ARG A 296 26.26 -0.87 -27.28
C ARG A 296 27.23 -1.75 -28.07
N CYS A 297 27.41 -3.01 -27.66
CA CYS A 297 28.45 -3.88 -28.24
C CYS A 297 27.92 -4.91 -29.24
N GLY A 298 26.61 -4.96 -29.48
CA GLY A 298 26.00 -5.89 -30.44
C GLY A 298 25.98 -7.36 -30.02
N SER A 299 26.48 -7.70 -28.82
CA SER A 299 26.49 -9.08 -28.33
C SER A 299 25.07 -9.63 -28.21
N LYS A 300 24.83 -10.79 -28.83
CA LYS A 300 23.57 -11.52 -28.72
C LYS A 300 23.50 -12.21 -27.37
N MET A 301 22.37 -12.04 -26.69
CA MET A 301 22.14 -12.66 -25.39
C MET A 301 21.70 -14.11 -25.57
N PRO A 302 22.35 -15.07 -24.89
CA PRO A 302 21.88 -16.45 -24.85
C PRO A 302 20.49 -16.54 -24.23
N GLU A 303 19.58 -17.26 -24.88
CA GLU A 303 18.19 -17.41 -24.44
C GLU A 303 18.08 -17.97 -23.01
N ASN A 304 18.93 -18.93 -22.65
CA ASN A 304 18.96 -19.51 -21.32
C ASN A 304 19.30 -18.49 -20.21
N VAL A 305 20.16 -17.50 -20.50
CA VAL A 305 20.51 -16.43 -19.55
C VAL A 305 19.32 -15.48 -19.34
N VAL A 306 18.60 -15.17 -20.43
CA VAL A 306 17.39 -14.34 -20.36
C VAL A 306 16.32 -15.05 -19.51
N ILE A 307 16.04 -16.32 -19.81
CA ILE A 307 15.06 -17.13 -19.06
C ILE A 307 15.48 -17.25 -17.60
N GLU A 308 16.75 -17.50 -17.30
CA GLU A 308 17.26 -17.59 -15.94
C GLU A 308 16.98 -16.29 -15.16
N ALA A 309 17.27 -15.14 -15.76
CA ALA A 309 17.01 -13.85 -15.13
C ALA A 309 15.52 -13.56 -14.92
N GLN A 310 14.66 -13.88 -15.90
CA GLN A 310 13.21 -13.73 -15.79
C GLN A 310 12.64 -14.60 -14.65
N CYS A 311 13.00 -15.89 -14.63
CA CYS A 311 12.60 -16.81 -13.59
C CYS A 311 13.09 -16.36 -12.21
N PHE A 312 14.34 -15.88 -12.12
CA PHE A 312 14.88 -15.34 -10.88
C PHE A 312 14.06 -14.14 -10.38
N MET A 313 13.79 -13.14 -11.23
CA MET A 313 12.99 -11.95 -10.85
C MET A 313 11.56 -12.32 -10.42
N LEU A 314 10.91 -13.28 -11.09
CA LEU A 314 9.57 -13.74 -10.73
C LEU A 314 9.51 -14.57 -9.44
N ALA A 315 10.60 -15.27 -9.10
CA ALA A 315 10.70 -16.10 -7.90
C ALA A 315 11.05 -15.31 -6.63
N LEU A 316 11.54 -14.07 -6.76
CA LEU A 316 11.86 -13.24 -5.61
C LEU A 316 10.61 -12.86 -4.82
N PRO A 317 10.71 -12.76 -3.48
CA PRO A 317 9.60 -12.33 -2.64
C PRO A 317 9.20 -10.89 -2.96
N GLN A 318 7.90 -10.58 -2.78
CA GLN A 318 7.39 -9.22 -3.02
C GLN A 318 7.97 -8.18 -2.06
N HIS A 319 8.33 -8.60 -0.85
CA HIS A 319 8.92 -7.78 0.20
C HIS A 319 10.22 -8.41 0.67
N PHE A 320 11.23 -7.56 0.81
CA PHE A 320 12.54 -7.93 1.35
C PHE A 320 12.63 -7.23 2.71
N GLY A 321 12.88 -7.98 3.78
CA GLY A 321 12.95 -7.45 5.14
C GLY A 321 11.80 -7.90 6.02
N GLY A 322 12.15 -8.22 7.27
CA GLY A 322 11.28 -8.67 8.34
C GLY A 322 11.98 -8.53 9.69
N MET A 323 11.74 -9.47 10.60
CA MET A 323 12.48 -9.53 11.87
C MET A 323 13.96 -9.82 11.57
N LYS A 324 14.85 -8.98 12.11
CA LYS A 324 16.31 -9.18 12.00
C LYS A 324 16.68 -10.60 12.47
N SER A 325 16.96 -11.49 11.54
CA SER A 325 17.39 -12.87 11.81
C SER A 325 18.58 -13.25 10.95
N ALA A 326 19.43 -14.14 11.48
CA ALA A 326 20.57 -14.68 10.74
C ALA A 326 20.12 -15.44 9.47
N GLU A 327 18.96 -16.09 9.52
CA GLU A 327 18.37 -16.80 8.38
C GLU A 327 17.98 -15.85 7.25
N GLU A 328 17.34 -14.72 7.58
CA GLU A 328 16.95 -13.73 6.58
C GLU A 328 18.18 -13.09 5.92
N LEU A 329 19.21 -12.78 6.71
CA LEU A 329 20.47 -12.28 6.20
C LEU A 329 21.16 -13.27 5.26
N HIS A 330 21.19 -14.56 5.63
CA HIS A 330 21.76 -15.62 4.81
C HIS A 330 21.03 -15.75 3.47
N ARG A 331 19.69 -15.73 3.50
CA ARG A 331 18.84 -15.80 2.30
C ARG A 331 19.08 -14.61 1.36
N LEU A 332 19.14 -13.39 1.88
CA LEU A 332 19.42 -12.21 1.05
C LEU A 332 20.80 -12.28 0.41
N LYS A 333 21.81 -12.81 1.12
CA LYS A 333 23.14 -13.02 0.55
C LYS A 333 23.13 -14.01 -0.62
N ILE A 334 22.35 -15.09 -0.54
CA ILE A 334 22.16 -16.03 -1.66
C ILE A 334 21.53 -15.31 -2.86
N TYR A 335 20.44 -14.57 -2.65
CA TYR A 335 19.79 -13.83 -3.73
C TYR A 335 20.71 -12.77 -4.35
N LEU A 336 21.49 -12.05 -3.54
CA LEU A 336 22.44 -11.05 -4.04
C LEU A 336 23.53 -11.69 -4.90
N ASN A 337 24.11 -12.81 -4.49
CA ASN A 337 25.11 -13.51 -5.31
C ASN A 337 24.57 -13.89 -6.69
N THR A 338 23.32 -14.37 -6.76
CA THR A 338 22.65 -14.67 -8.03
C THR A 338 22.36 -13.40 -8.83
N ALA A 339 21.86 -12.36 -8.16
CA ALA A 339 21.52 -11.08 -8.79
C ALA A 339 22.75 -10.36 -9.34
N GLU A 340 23.90 -10.39 -8.65
CA GLU A 340 25.15 -9.78 -9.10
C GLU A 340 25.66 -10.39 -10.40
N ARG A 341 25.46 -11.71 -10.58
CA ARG A 341 25.83 -12.42 -11.81
C ARG A 341 24.90 -12.09 -12.98
N LEU A 342 23.59 -12.01 -12.72
CA LEU A 342 22.57 -11.92 -13.78
C LEU A 342 22.12 -10.49 -14.10
N LEU A 343 21.84 -9.71 -13.07
CA LEU A 343 21.10 -8.45 -13.18
C LEU A 343 22.06 -7.25 -13.30
N HIS A 344 21.69 -6.28 -14.12
CA HIS A 344 22.42 -5.03 -14.20
C HIS A 344 22.21 -4.21 -12.92
N LYS A 345 23.14 -3.32 -12.56
CA LYS A 345 23.03 -2.50 -11.33
C LYS A 345 21.85 -1.53 -11.29
N GLU A 346 21.28 -1.19 -12.46
CA GLU A 346 20.03 -0.41 -12.58
C GLU A 346 18.77 -1.26 -12.37
N ASN A 347 18.88 -2.59 -12.33
CA ASN A 347 17.74 -3.47 -12.11
C ASN A 347 17.12 -3.22 -10.73
N ILE A 348 15.79 -3.04 -10.70
CA ILE A 348 15.07 -2.70 -9.49
C ILE A 348 15.08 -3.83 -8.46
N TYR A 349 15.09 -5.08 -8.90
CA TYR A 349 15.19 -6.24 -8.02
C TYR A 349 16.55 -6.29 -7.33
N PHE A 350 17.63 -6.03 -8.08
CA PHE A 350 18.98 -5.90 -7.51
C PHE A 350 19.04 -4.77 -6.48
N CYS A 351 18.53 -3.58 -6.84
CA CYS A 351 18.52 -2.43 -5.93
C CYS A 351 17.74 -2.71 -4.64
N ARG A 352 16.58 -3.35 -4.73
CA ARG A 352 15.74 -3.69 -3.56
C ARG A 352 16.38 -4.75 -2.69
N LEU A 353 16.97 -5.80 -3.27
CA LEU A 353 17.73 -6.82 -2.54
C LEU A 353 18.91 -6.20 -1.77
N LEU A 354 19.68 -5.35 -2.44
CA LEU A 354 20.84 -4.71 -1.84
C LEU A 354 20.44 -3.74 -0.74
N THR A 355 19.37 -2.96 -0.94
CA THR A 355 18.82 -2.08 0.10
C THR A 355 18.40 -2.86 1.34
N ALA A 356 17.68 -3.98 1.17
CA ALA A 356 17.24 -4.81 2.29
C ALA A 356 18.41 -5.48 3.02
N TYR A 357 19.42 -5.94 2.29
CA TYR A 357 20.64 -6.50 2.88
C TYR A 357 21.38 -5.47 3.73
N LEU A 358 21.58 -4.26 3.21
CA LEU A 358 22.26 -3.17 3.94
C LEU A 358 21.51 -2.77 5.21
N GLN A 359 20.17 -2.70 5.17
CA GLN A 359 19.36 -2.40 6.36
C GLN A 359 19.50 -3.44 7.48
N LEU A 360 19.86 -4.68 7.13
CA LEU A 360 20.07 -5.77 8.09
C LEU A 360 21.50 -5.87 8.58
N THR A 361 22.49 -5.59 7.73
CA THR A 361 23.90 -5.71 8.11
C THR A 361 24.38 -4.56 8.98
N GLU A 362 24.02 -3.30 8.70
CA GLU A 362 24.53 -2.14 9.45
C GLU A 362 23.56 -0.94 9.44
N GLY A 363 23.69 -0.04 10.43
CA GLY A 363 22.91 1.20 10.50
C GLY A 363 23.21 2.15 9.34
N VAL A 364 22.30 3.11 9.13
CA VAL A 364 22.23 4.16 8.07
C VAL A 364 23.57 4.73 7.55
N ASP A 365 24.65 4.68 8.32
CA ASP A 365 25.97 5.26 8.00
C ASP A 365 26.75 4.54 6.89
N SER A 366 26.61 3.22 6.69
CA SER A 366 27.29 2.55 5.55
C SER A 366 26.54 2.72 4.23
N PHE A 367 25.20 2.85 4.30
CA PHE A 367 24.36 3.23 3.16
C PHE A 367 24.72 4.63 2.66
N ALA A 368 25.07 5.56 3.57
CA ALA A 368 25.56 6.91 3.24
C ALA A 368 26.84 6.90 2.37
N ASN A 369 27.68 5.86 2.52
CA ASN A 369 28.98 5.76 1.83
C ASN A 369 28.94 5.03 0.48
N ASN A 370 27.86 4.30 0.15
CA ASN A 370 27.73 3.62 -1.15
C ASN A 370 27.10 4.53 -2.21
N LEU A 371 27.88 5.51 -2.67
CA LEU A 371 27.44 6.55 -3.61
C LEU A 371 26.91 5.97 -4.94
N GLU A 372 27.47 4.85 -5.43
CA GLU A 372 26.98 4.21 -6.65
C GLU A 372 25.58 3.60 -6.46
N LEU A 373 25.34 2.93 -5.34
CA LEU A 373 24.03 2.41 -5.01
C LEU A 373 23.01 3.54 -4.84
N GLN A 374 23.37 4.61 -4.12
CA GLN A 374 22.51 5.77 -3.96
C GLN A 374 22.17 6.40 -5.30
N LYS A 375 23.14 6.51 -6.22
CA LYS A 375 22.90 7.01 -7.59
C LYS A 375 21.97 6.10 -8.37
N SER A 376 22.12 4.78 -8.25
CA SER A 376 21.25 3.81 -8.93
C SER A 376 19.82 3.85 -8.37
N VAL A 377 19.67 3.80 -7.05
CA VAL A 377 18.40 3.96 -6.33
C VAL A 377 17.77 5.30 -6.73
N TYR A 378 18.48 6.42 -6.57
CA TYR A 378 17.98 7.74 -6.94
C TYR A 378 17.57 7.81 -8.42
N SER A 379 18.36 7.29 -9.35
CA SER A 379 18.02 7.25 -10.77
C SER A 379 16.76 6.42 -11.03
N ASN A 380 16.57 5.31 -10.31
CA ASN A 380 15.39 4.45 -10.44
C ASN A 380 14.12 5.09 -9.86
N TYR A 381 14.25 5.89 -8.79
CA TYR A 381 13.12 6.57 -8.14
C TYR A 381 12.85 7.99 -8.68
N ARG A 382 13.80 8.60 -9.41
CA ARG A 382 13.63 9.91 -10.07
C ARG A 382 12.86 9.82 -11.39
N ARG A 383 12.97 8.69 -12.10
CA ARG A 383 12.24 8.41 -13.35
C ARG A 383 10.77 8.15 -13.03
#